data_AF-A0A953WXP3-F1
#
_entry.id   AF-A0A953WXP3-F1
#
_cell.length_a   1.000
_cell.length_b   1.000
_cell.length_c   1.000
_cell.angle_alpha   90.00
_cell.angle_beta   90.00
_cell.angle_gamma   90.00
#
_symmetry.space_group_name_H-M   'P 1'
#
loop_
_entity.id
_entity.type
_entity.pdbx_description
1 polymer ?
#
loop_
_entity_poly.entity_id
_entity_poly.type
_entity_poly.pdbx_seq_one_letter_code
_entity_poly.pdbx_strand_id
1 'polypeptide(L)'
;MATIHLSLLALALYLGAHTFRCVRLYVLSLGERKGGARLVAAHCLTVWANAVIPFKLGEILRIAGFGAAMKSPTTGGSIWLIERFSDAVAILVVVGGVSLFFPPAQDTMIALGVAGGFILASCLGAWVLSEIVPFLRRDLILRSRSRKGLMALHLVDFVDQAMAQARRLLVGRFSLTLLIGLIIWALEIGAMFIWTACAADAAEMAAGFLFGSHTRAAALRLPAFIAFTAFGFIILGGVAVQIRRHRHA
;
A
#
# COMPACT_ATOMS: atom_id res chain seq x y z
N MET A 1 -27.22 3.38 21.99
CA MET A 1 -25.92 3.46 22.69
C MET A 1 -24.94 2.39 22.21
N ALA A 2 -25.30 1.09 22.18
CA ALA A 2 -24.40 0.02 21.71
C ALA A 2 -23.80 0.26 20.31
N THR A 3 -24.59 0.79 19.36
CA THR A 3 -24.15 1.14 18.01
C THR A 3 -23.06 2.22 17.97
N ILE A 4 -23.07 3.17 18.90
CA ILE A 4 -22.06 4.24 18.99
C ILE A 4 -20.72 3.65 19.46
N HIS A 5 -20.74 2.79 20.47
CA HIS A 5 -19.53 2.13 20.98
C HIS A 5 -18.87 1.23 19.93
N LEU A 6 -19.66 0.49 19.15
CA LEU A 6 -19.15 -0.36 18.08
C LEU A 6 -18.56 0.47 16.93
N SER A 7 -19.20 1.58 16.55
CA SER A 7 -18.64 2.51 15.55
C SER A 7 -17.32 3.15 16.00
N LEU A 8 -17.20 3.50 17.29
CA LEU A 8 -15.95 4.01 17.86
C LEU A 8 -14.84 2.95 17.87
N LEU A 9 -15.20 1.68 18.15
CA LEU A 9 -14.25 0.57 18.07
C LEU A 9 -13.77 0.34 16.63
N ALA A 10 -14.68 0.36 15.64
CA ALA A 10 -14.31 0.27 14.23
C ALA A 10 -13.35 1.41 13.80
N LEU A 11 -13.61 2.64 14.25
CA LEU A 11 -12.70 3.78 14.04
C LEU A 11 -11.32 3.52 14.66
N ALA A 12 -11.28 3.07 15.91
CA ALA A 12 -10.03 2.81 16.61
C ALA A 12 -9.18 1.74 15.90
N LEU A 13 -9.80 0.65 15.44
CA LEU A 13 -9.12 -0.38 14.66
C LEU A 13 -8.59 0.15 13.32
N TYR A 14 -9.40 0.95 12.61
CA TYR A 14 -9.00 1.55 11.34
C TYR A 14 -7.83 2.54 11.49
N LEU A 15 -7.84 3.36 12.55
CA LEU A 15 -6.72 4.26 12.89
C LEU A 15 -5.48 3.46 13.34
N GLY A 16 -5.67 2.36 14.05
CA GLY A 16 -4.62 1.41 14.40
C GLY A 16 -3.93 0.86 13.14
N ALA A 17 -4.70 0.40 12.14
CA ALA A 17 -4.16 -0.07 10.87
C ALA A 17 -3.30 1.00 10.16
N HIS A 18 -3.74 2.27 10.17
CA HIS A 18 -2.99 3.39 9.62
C HIS A 18 -1.70 3.69 10.39
N THR A 19 -1.72 3.53 11.71
CA THR A 19 -0.53 3.65 12.53
C THR A 19 0.49 2.57 12.16
N PHE A 20 0.05 1.32 12.00
CA PHE A 20 0.92 0.23 11.55
C PHE A 20 1.47 0.44 10.13
N ARG A 21 0.70 1.05 9.21
CA ARG A 21 1.24 1.48 7.90
C ARG A 21 2.39 2.46 8.04
N CYS A 22 2.25 3.45 8.92
CA CYS A 22 3.32 4.41 9.20
C CYS A 22 4.54 3.72 9.82
N VAL A 23 4.33 2.80 10.77
CA VAL A 23 5.41 1.99 11.35
C VAL A 23 6.11 1.16 10.28
N ARG A 24 5.40 0.52 9.35
CA ARG A 24 5.98 -0.23 8.23
C ARG A 24 6.90 0.64 7.37
N LEU A 25 6.43 1.83 7.00
CA LEU A 25 7.24 2.79 6.23
C LEU A 25 8.49 3.21 6.99
N TYR A 26 8.36 3.40 8.31
CA TYR A 26 9.51 3.69 9.17
C TYR A 26 10.51 2.53 9.20
N VAL A 27 10.04 1.29 9.35
CA VAL A 27 10.87 0.07 9.32
C VAL A 27 11.63 -0.04 8.00
N LEU A 28 10.95 0.12 6.86
CA LEU A 28 11.58 0.05 5.53
C LEU A 28 12.65 1.12 5.33
N SER A 29 12.55 2.25 6.03
CA SER A 29 13.47 3.38 5.92
C SER A 29 14.49 3.50 7.06
N LEU A 30 14.60 2.50 7.95
CA LEU A 30 15.59 2.50 9.04
C LEU A 30 17.05 2.66 8.58
N GLY A 31 17.35 2.38 7.30
CA GLY A 31 18.66 2.62 6.70
C GLY A 31 18.96 4.09 6.42
N GLU A 32 17.95 4.96 6.44
CA GLU A 32 18.06 6.39 6.15
C GLU A 32 17.55 7.22 7.33
N ARG A 33 18.48 7.77 8.12
CA ARG A 33 18.20 8.52 9.38
C ARG A 33 17.09 9.57 9.30
N LYS A 34 16.86 10.19 8.13
CA LYS A 34 15.83 11.23 7.91
C LYS A 34 14.71 10.81 6.94
N GLY A 35 14.78 9.60 6.38
CA GLY A 35 13.82 9.11 5.37
C GLY A 35 12.47 8.75 5.97
N GLY A 36 12.45 8.06 7.12
CA GLY A 36 11.21 7.53 7.68
C GLY A 36 10.15 8.56 8.07
N ALA A 37 10.55 9.64 8.75
CA ALA A 37 9.59 10.70 9.09
C ALA A 37 9.03 11.40 7.83
N ARG A 38 9.85 11.56 6.79
CA ARG A 38 9.41 12.15 5.51
C ARG A 38 8.47 11.22 4.76
N LEU A 39 8.74 9.91 4.77
CA LEU A 39 7.86 8.90 4.19
C LEU A 39 6.51 8.85 4.89
N VAL A 40 6.49 8.87 6.22
CA VAL A 40 5.24 8.92 6.99
C VAL A 40 4.45 10.18 6.66
N ALA A 41 5.10 11.35 6.62
CA ALA A 41 4.43 12.58 6.22
C ALA A 41 3.90 12.51 4.78
N ALA A 42 4.70 12.00 3.83
CA ALA A 42 4.27 11.80 2.45
C ALA A 42 3.08 10.84 2.34
N HIS A 43 3.07 9.76 3.13
CA HIS A 43 1.95 8.84 3.21
C HIS A 43 0.68 9.53 3.71
N CYS A 44 0.73 10.24 4.84
CA CYS A 44 -0.43 10.95 5.37
C CYS A 44 -1.01 11.97 4.37
N LEU A 45 -0.17 12.64 3.60
CA LEU A 45 -0.61 13.60 2.58
C LEU A 45 -1.24 12.92 1.36
N THR A 46 -0.69 11.77 0.94
CA THR A 46 -1.10 11.10 -0.30
C THR A 46 -2.26 10.13 -0.12
N VAL A 47 -2.51 9.64 1.11
CA VAL A 47 -3.65 8.76 1.38
C VAL A 47 -4.99 9.43 1.07
N TRP A 48 -5.11 10.72 1.37
CA TRP A 48 -6.28 11.52 1.00
C TRP A 48 -6.50 11.60 -0.50
N ALA A 49 -5.42 11.82 -1.25
CA ALA A 49 -5.46 11.91 -2.70
C ALA A 49 -5.97 10.59 -3.31
N ASN A 50 -5.65 9.44 -2.71
CA ASN A 50 -6.15 8.14 -3.17
C ASN A 50 -7.65 7.92 -2.90
N ALA A 51 -8.23 8.61 -1.90
CA ALA A 51 -9.66 8.55 -1.63
C ALA A 51 -10.49 9.52 -2.49
N VAL A 52 -9.89 10.64 -2.92
CA VAL A 52 -10.59 11.73 -3.61
C VAL A 52 -10.39 11.71 -5.12
N ILE A 53 -9.21 11.29 -5.60
CA ILE A 53 -8.87 11.42 -7.01
C ILE A 53 -9.20 10.11 -7.76
N PRO A 54 -10.06 10.17 -8.81
CA PRO A 54 -10.42 8.99 -9.59
C PRO A 54 -9.23 8.44 -10.40
N PHE A 55 -9.42 7.26 -11.01
CA PHE A 55 -8.45 6.58 -11.89
C PHE A 55 -7.12 6.16 -11.24
N LYS A 56 -7.08 5.95 -9.91
CA LYS A 56 -5.86 5.57 -9.15
C LYS A 56 -4.71 6.59 -9.28
N LEU A 57 -4.99 7.83 -9.68
CA LEU A 57 -3.99 8.90 -9.75
C LEU A 57 -3.35 9.19 -8.38
N GLY A 58 -4.09 8.95 -7.29
CA GLY A 58 -3.55 9.01 -5.93
C GLY A 58 -2.36 8.08 -5.70
N GLU A 59 -2.28 6.97 -6.42
CA GLU A 59 -1.16 6.03 -6.31
C GLU A 59 0.09 6.53 -7.04
N ILE A 60 -0.07 7.21 -8.17
CA ILE A 60 1.04 7.89 -8.87
C ILE A 60 1.61 9.00 -7.97
N LEU A 61 0.73 9.78 -7.32
CA LEU A 61 1.14 10.80 -6.36
C LEU A 61 1.88 10.20 -5.17
N ARG A 62 1.48 9.02 -4.71
CA ARG A 62 2.18 8.30 -3.64
C ARG A 62 3.58 7.87 -4.06
N ILE A 63 3.74 7.29 -5.25
CA ILE A 63 5.06 6.91 -5.78
C ILE A 63 5.96 8.14 -5.90
N ALA A 64 5.44 9.24 -6.47
CA ALA A 64 6.17 10.49 -6.59
C ALA A 64 6.54 11.09 -5.21
N GLY A 65 5.60 11.05 -4.27
CA GLY A 65 5.79 11.52 -2.89
C GLY A 65 6.86 10.72 -2.15
N PHE A 66 6.91 9.39 -2.33
CA PHE A 66 7.96 8.55 -1.77
C PHE A 66 9.32 8.81 -2.42
N GLY A 67 9.36 8.98 -3.74
CA GLY A 67 10.57 9.35 -4.46
C GLY A 67 11.14 10.67 -3.96
N ALA A 68 10.28 11.69 -3.76
CA ALA A 68 10.67 12.97 -3.20
C ALA A 68 11.12 12.87 -1.72
N ALA A 69 10.42 12.09 -0.90
CA ALA A 69 10.75 11.89 0.52
C ALA A 69 12.13 11.23 0.70
N MET A 70 12.45 10.26 -0.16
CA MET A 70 13.69 9.50 -0.16
C MET A 70 14.78 10.10 -1.06
N LYS A 71 14.50 11.22 -1.73
CA LYS A 71 15.40 11.87 -2.72
C LYS A 71 15.90 10.90 -3.80
N SER A 72 15.13 9.85 -4.10
CA SER A 72 15.49 8.76 -4.98
C SER A 72 14.21 8.13 -5.54
N PRO A 73 13.90 8.32 -6.83
CA PRO A 73 12.73 7.71 -7.47
C PRO A 73 12.77 6.18 -7.40
N THR A 74 13.95 5.58 -7.57
CA THR A 74 14.15 4.13 -7.45
C THR A 74 13.82 3.64 -6.05
N THR A 75 14.29 4.33 -5.01
CA THR A 75 13.98 3.96 -3.61
C THR A 75 12.50 4.12 -3.29
N GLY A 76 11.88 5.23 -3.71
CA GLY A 76 10.45 5.44 -3.52
C GLY A 76 9.59 4.37 -4.20
N GLY A 77 9.92 4.04 -5.44
CA GLY A 77 9.27 2.97 -6.20
C GLY A 77 9.46 1.59 -5.58
N SER A 78 10.67 1.26 -5.11
CA SER A 78 10.93 -0.01 -4.41
C SER A 78 10.12 -0.13 -3.11
N ILE A 79 10.03 0.94 -2.32
CA ILE A 79 9.20 0.95 -1.09
C ILE A 79 7.74 0.72 -1.44
N TRP A 80 7.21 1.43 -2.43
CA TRP A 80 5.84 1.26 -2.89
C TRP A 80 5.56 -0.19 -3.34
N LEU A 81 6.46 -0.76 -4.14
CA LEU A 81 6.31 -2.14 -4.63
C LEU A 81 6.33 -3.15 -3.49
N ILE A 82 7.24 -2.99 -2.53
CA ILE A 82 7.31 -3.83 -1.33
C ILE A 82 6.00 -3.73 -0.53
N GLU A 83 5.43 -2.53 -0.36
CA GLU A 83 4.15 -2.37 0.31
C GLU A 83 3.04 -3.15 -0.41
N ARG A 84 2.89 -2.97 -1.73
CA ARG A 84 1.86 -3.66 -2.53
C ARG A 84 2.02 -5.18 -2.49
N PHE A 85 3.25 -5.67 -2.59
CA PHE A 85 3.53 -7.09 -2.47
C PHE A 85 3.15 -7.62 -1.07
N SER A 86 3.57 -6.92 -0.02
CA SER A 86 3.24 -7.32 1.36
C SER A 86 1.74 -7.29 1.64
N ASP A 87 1.02 -6.32 1.08
CA ASP A 87 -0.43 -6.20 1.20
C ASP A 87 -1.13 -7.37 0.48
N ALA A 88 -0.70 -7.72 -0.73
CA ALA A 88 -1.25 -8.87 -1.45
C ALA A 88 -1.03 -10.18 -0.70
N VAL A 89 0.17 -10.39 -0.14
CA VAL A 89 0.46 -11.57 0.69
C VAL A 89 -0.42 -11.60 1.93
N ALA A 90 -0.59 -10.46 2.61
CA ALA A 90 -1.43 -10.37 3.79
C ALA A 90 -2.91 -10.64 3.49
N ILE A 91 -3.45 -10.12 2.38
CA ILE A 91 -4.80 -10.45 1.91
C ILE A 91 -4.92 -11.96 1.68
N LEU A 92 -3.99 -12.55 0.93
CA LEU A 92 -4.04 -13.97 0.61
C LEU A 92 -4.02 -14.84 1.88
N VAL A 93 -3.21 -14.49 2.87
CA VAL A 93 -3.12 -15.23 4.14
C VAL A 93 -4.37 -15.02 4.99
N VAL A 94 -4.81 -13.78 5.20
CA VAL A 94 -5.92 -13.48 6.11
C VAL A 94 -7.25 -13.91 5.49
N VAL A 95 -7.55 -13.47 4.28
CA VAL A 95 -8.81 -13.79 3.59
C VAL A 95 -8.83 -15.26 3.14
N GLY A 96 -7.72 -15.76 2.61
CA GLY A 96 -7.60 -17.17 2.25
C GLY A 96 -7.72 -18.09 3.47
N GLY A 97 -7.12 -17.72 4.61
CA GLY A 97 -7.24 -18.47 5.86
C GLY A 97 -8.68 -18.53 6.37
N VAL A 98 -9.41 -17.40 6.36
CA VAL A 98 -10.85 -17.38 6.69
C VAL A 98 -11.66 -18.24 5.73
N SER A 99 -11.32 -18.24 4.44
CA SER A 99 -12.03 -19.02 3.40
C SER A 99 -11.88 -20.54 3.57
N LEU A 100 -10.93 -21.02 4.39
CA LEU A 100 -10.81 -22.44 4.72
C LEU A 100 -11.91 -22.92 5.67
N PHE A 101 -12.46 -22.01 6.47
CA PHE A 101 -13.50 -22.31 7.46
C PHE A 101 -14.90 -21.89 6.99
N PHE A 102 -14.96 -20.88 6.12
CA PHE A 102 -16.21 -20.32 5.61
C PHE A 102 -16.18 -20.31 4.08
N PRO A 103 -17.15 -20.93 3.39
CA PRO A 103 -17.20 -20.93 1.93
C PRO A 103 -17.17 -19.50 1.38
N PRO A 104 -16.17 -19.13 0.56
CA PRO A 104 -16.07 -17.77 0.04
C PRO A 104 -17.15 -17.52 -1.02
N ALA A 105 -17.65 -16.29 -1.06
CA ALA A 105 -18.47 -15.83 -2.18
C ALA A 105 -17.62 -15.76 -3.48
N GLN A 106 -18.28 -15.80 -4.64
CA GLN A 106 -17.61 -15.72 -5.95
C GLN A 106 -16.68 -14.51 -6.06
N ASP A 107 -17.12 -13.34 -5.59
CA ASP A 107 -16.30 -12.11 -5.60
C ASP A 107 -15.04 -12.23 -4.73
N THR A 108 -15.14 -12.96 -3.61
CA THR A 108 -13.98 -13.23 -2.74
C THR A 108 -12.98 -14.15 -3.44
N MET A 109 -13.46 -15.17 -4.15
CA MET A 109 -12.60 -16.05 -4.95
C MET A 109 -11.88 -15.29 -6.07
N ILE A 110 -12.58 -14.37 -6.76
CA ILE A 110 -11.97 -13.50 -7.77
C ILE A 110 -10.89 -12.62 -7.14
N ALA A 111 -11.17 -11.99 -6.00
CA ALA A 111 -10.20 -11.16 -5.29
C ALA A 111 -8.95 -11.95 -4.87
N LEU A 112 -9.12 -13.16 -4.34
CA LEU A 112 -8.02 -14.07 -4.00
C LEU A 112 -7.22 -14.49 -5.24
N GLY A 113 -7.90 -14.78 -6.35
CA GLY A 113 -7.27 -15.10 -7.62
C GLY A 113 -6.44 -13.94 -8.18
N VAL A 114 -6.95 -12.71 -8.11
CA VAL A 114 -6.21 -11.50 -8.52
C VAL A 114 -5.01 -11.26 -7.60
N ALA A 115 -5.17 -11.37 -6.29
CA ALA A 115 -4.06 -11.22 -5.33
C ALA A 115 -2.98 -12.29 -5.54
N GLY A 116 -3.38 -13.56 -5.68
CA GLY A 116 -2.48 -14.66 -5.97
C GLY A 116 -1.78 -14.52 -7.31
N GLY A 117 -2.50 -14.12 -8.35
CA GLY A 117 -1.95 -13.83 -9.69
C GLY A 117 -0.94 -12.68 -9.65
N PHE A 118 -1.22 -11.62 -8.90
CA PHE A 118 -0.29 -10.51 -8.70
C PHE A 118 0.99 -10.94 -7.98
N ILE A 119 0.90 -11.76 -6.93
CA ILE A 119 2.06 -12.32 -6.22
C ILE A 119 2.89 -13.18 -7.18
N LEU A 120 2.23 -14.10 -7.90
CA LEU A 120 2.89 -14.99 -8.85
C LEU A 120 3.62 -14.19 -9.95
N ALA A 121 2.94 -13.21 -10.55
CA ALA A 121 3.53 -12.32 -11.55
C ALA A 121 4.70 -11.51 -10.98
N SER A 122 4.61 -11.04 -9.73
CA SER A 122 5.69 -10.31 -9.06
C SER A 122 6.91 -11.20 -8.82
N CYS A 123 6.70 -12.43 -8.35
CA CYS A 123 7.78 -13.41 -8.12
C CYS A 123 8.44 -13.85 -9.43
N LEU A 124 7.64 -14.21 -10.44
CA LEU A 124 8.16 -14.59 -11.77
C LEU A 124 8.87 -13.42 -12.44
N GLY A 125 8.29 -12.22 -12.37
CA GLY A 125 8.91 -11.01 -12.89
C GLY A 125 10.26 -10.74 -12.22
N ALA A 126 10.33 -10.80 -10.88
CA ALA A 126 11.58 -10.62 -10.15
C ALA A 126 12.64 -11.67 -10.53
N TRP A 127 12.23 -12.94 -10.70
CA TRP A 127 13.11 -14.01 -11.12
C TRP A 127 13.63 -13.80 -12.55
N VAL A 128 12.73 -13.57 -13.51
CA VAL A 128 13.08 -13.30 -14.91
C VAL A 128 14.00 -12.09 -15.02
N LEU A 129 13.72 -11.00 -14.29
CA LEU A 129 14.58 -9.83 -14.28
C LEU A 129 15.95 -10.13 -13.68
N SER A 130 16.05 -10.97 -12.64
CA SER A 130 17.34 -11.33 -12.04
C SER A 130 18.26 -12.10 -12.99
N GLU A 131 17.69 -12.85 -13.93
CA GLU A 131 18.44 -13.61 -14.95
C GLU A 131 18.75 -12.76 -16.18
N ILE A 132 17.77 -11.99 -16.67
CA ILE A 132 17.89 -11.26 -17.94
C ILE A 132 18.72 -9.98 -17.80
N VAL A 133 18.61 -9.25 -16.69
CA VAL A 133 19.28 -7.95 -16.50
C VAL A 133 20.81 -8.05 -16.61
N PRO A 134 21.50 -9.00 -15.93
CA PRO A 134 22.96 -9.16 -16.07
C PRO A 134 23.39 -9.47 -17.50
N PHE A 135 22.61 -10.31 -18.20
CA PHE A 135 22.88 -10.68 -19.59
C PHE A 135 22.74 -9.47 -20.53
N LEU A 136 21.61 -8.77 -20.47
CA LEU A 136 21.35 -7.59 -21.31
C LEU A 136 22.37 -6.48 -21.06
N ARG A 137 22.74 -6.26 -19.79
CA ARG A 137 23.73 -5.25 -19.42
C ARG A 137 25.08 -5.54 -20.09
N ARG A 138 25.56 -6.78 -20.02
CA ARG A 138 26.81 -7.20 -20.65
C ARG A 138 26.77 -7.02 -22.17
N ASP A 139 25.69 -7.43 -22.82
CA ASP A 139 25.57 -7.35 -24.28
C ASP A 139 25.48 -5.89 -24.76
N LEU A 140 24.67 -5.06 -24.10
CA LEU A 140 24.51 -3.64 -24.42
C LEU A 140 25.82 -2.87 -24.23
N ILE A 141 26.58 -3.12 -23.17
CA ILE A 141 27.88 -2.44 -22.96
C ILE A 141 28.86 -2.74 -24.11
N LEU A 142 28.88 -3.97 -24.61
CA LEU A 142 29.84 -4.39 -25.64
C LEU A 142 29.42 -3.99 -27.06
N ARG A 143 28.12 -3.97 -27.36
CA ARG A 143 27.61 -3.81 -28.73
C ARG A 143 26.96 -2.46 -29.01
N SER A 144 26.55 -1.72 -27.99
CA SER A 144 25.72 -0.54 -28.18
C SER A 144 26.54 0.69 -28.56
N ARG A 145 26.41 1.13 -29.82
CA ARG A 145 26.92 2.43 -30.31
C ARG A 145 25.80 3.37 -30.79
N SER A 146 24.55 2.93 -30.71
CA SER A 146 23.39 3.68 -31.20
C SER A 146 22.65 4.40 -30.08
N ARG A 147 21.97 5.51 -30.41
CA ARG A 147 21.13 6.25 -29.45
C ARG A 147 20.08 5.36 -28.78
N LYS A 148 19.46 4.44 -29.54
CA LYS A 148 18.46 3.50 -29.01
C LYS A 148 19.07 2.50 -28.04
N GLY A 149 20.27 2.00 -28.34
CA GLY A 149 20.95 1.06 -27.45
C GLY A 149 21.47 1.73 -26.17
N LEU A 150 21.86 3.01 -26.22
CA LEU A 150 22.17 3.78 -25.00
C LEU A 150 20.93 4.00 -24.13
N MET A 151 19.76 4.26 -24.73
CA MET A 151 18.49 4.32 -23.99
C MET A 151 18.15 2.98 -23.34
N ALA A 152 18.34 1.86 -24.04
CA ALA A 152 18.15 0.52 -23.49
C ALA A 152 19.10 0.26 -22.32
N LEU A 153 20.35 0.69 -22.41
CA LEU A 153 21.32 0.55 -21.32
C LEU A 153 20.87 1.31 -20.06
N HIS A 154 20.42 2.57 -20.20
CA HIS A 154 19.90 3.33 -19.07
C HIS A 154 18.67 2.67 -18.43
N LEU A 155 17.79 2.05 -19.22
CA LEU A 155 16.64 1.31 -18.70
C LEU A 155 17.08 0.08 -17.91
N VAL A 156 18.03 -0.69 -18.45
CA VAL A 156 18.59 -1.88 -17.77
C VAL A 156 19.28 -1.48 -16.47
N ASP A 157 20.09 -0.42 -16.47
CA ASP A 157 20.73 0.10 -15.26
C ASP A 157 19.71 0.60 -14.23
N PHE A 158 18.61 1.23 -14.66
CA PHE A 158 17.52 1.64 -13.77
C PHE A 158 16.86 0.44 -13.09
N VAL A 159 16.58 -0.63 -13.85
CA VAL A 159 15.98 -1.86 -13.30
C VAL A 159 16.94 -2.54 -12.32
N ASP A 160 18.23 -2.67 -12.66
CA ASP A 160 19.26 -3.22 -11.79
C ASP A 160 19.34 -2.46 -10.45
N GLN A 161 19.35 -1.12 -10.51
CA GLN A 161 19.33 -0.27 -9.32
C GLN A 161 18.06 -0.47 -8.48
N ALA A 162 16.89 -0.57 -9.11
CA ALA A 162 15.62 -0.79 -8.42
C ALA A 162 15.58 -2.16 -7.72
N MET A 163 16.09 -3.21 -8.36
CA MET A 163 16.19 -4.55 -7.77
C MET A 163 17.17 -4.58 -6.59
N ALA A 164 18.35 -4.00 -6.76
CA ALA A 164 19.34 -3.87 -5.70
C ALA A 164 18.79 -3.09 -4.50
N GLN A 165 18.05 -2.01 -4.76
CA GLN A 165 17.42 -1.21 -3.72
C GLN A 165 16.30 -1.97 -3.00
N ALA A 166 15.43 -2.67 -3.73
CA ALA A 166 14.39 -3.51 -3.12
C ALA A 166 15.00 -4.58 -2.20
N ARG A 167 16.06 -5.27 -2.66
CA ARG A 167 16.80 -6.23 -1.83
C ARG A 167 17.37 -5.57 -0.57
N ARG A 168 18.05 -4.43 -0.70
CA ARG A 168 18.60 -3.69 0.45
C ARG A 168 17.53 -3.30 1.48
N LEU A 169 16.35 -2.90 1.04
CA LEU A 169 15.24 -2.52 1.92
C LEU A 169 14.66 -3.71 2.70
N LEU A 170 14.73 -4.91 2.12
CA LEU A 170 14.16 -6.14 2.71
C LEU A 170 15.14 -6.94 3.57
N VAL A 171 16.44 -6.85 3.33
CA VAL A 171 17.46 -7.59 4.10
C VAL A 171 17.33 -7.26 5.59
N GLY A 172 17.09 -8.30 6.41
CA GLY A 172 16.90 -8.20 7.86
C GLY A 172 15.56 -7.61 8.30
N ARG A 173 14.66 -7.25 7.39
CA ARG A 173 13.37 -6.58 7.69
C ARG A 173 12.16 -7.26 7.07
N PHE A 174 12.36 -8.17 6.12
CA PHE A 174 11.31 -8.86 5.38
C PHE A 174 10.20 -9.44 6.28
N SER A 175 10.57 -10.27 7.26
CA SER A 175 9.61 -10.92 8.16
C SER A 175 8.81 -9.90 8.98
N LEU A 176 9.46 -8.83 9.45
CA LEU A 176 8.79 -7.75 10.19
C LEU A 176 7.83 -6.97 9.29
N THR A 177 8.24 -6.67 8.05
CA THR A 177 7.38 -6.00 7.06
C THR A 177 6.13 -6.84 6.75
N LEU A 178 6.28 -8.16 6.58
CA LEU A 178 5.16 -9.08 6.38
C LEU A 178 4.26 -9.18 7.62
N LEU A 179 4.84 -9.32 8.81
CA LEU A 179 4.07 -9.38 10.06
C LEU A 179 3.23 -8.11 10.26
N ILE A 180 3.83 -6.94 10.03
CA ILE A 180 3.09 -5.68 10.09
C ILE A 180 1.97 -5.65 9.03
N GLY A 181 2.21 -6.17 7.83
CA GLY A 181 1.18 -6.32 6.79
C GLY A 181 -0.01 -7.17 7.23
N LEU A 182 0.24 -8.30 7.88
CA LEU A 182 -0.80 -9.17 8.44
C LEU A 182 -1.62 -8.46 9.51
N ILE A 183 -0.95 -7.74 10.42
CA ILE A 183 -1.62 -6.96 11.47
C ILE A 183 -2.51 -5.86 10.85
N ILE A 184 -2.01 -5.13 9.85
CA ILE A 184 -2.77 -4.10 9.14
C ILE A 184 -4.07 -4.70 8.58
N TRP A 185 -3.98 -5.80 7.83
CA TRP A 185 -5.15 -6.41 7.19
C TRP A 185 -6.11 -7.04 8.19
N ALA A 186 -5.60 -7.66 9.26
CA ALA A 186 -6.45 -8.17 10.34
C ALA A 186 -7.25 -7.05 11.01
N LEU A 187 -6.61 -5.90 11.29
CA LEU A 187 -7.28 -4.73 11.86
C LEU A 187 -8.30 -4.12 10.88
N GLU A 188 -7.98 -4.01 9.60
CA GLU A 188 -8.90 -3.46 8.60
C GLU A 188 -10.12 -4.34 8.37
N ILE A 189 -9.91 -5.65 8.22
CA ILE A 189 -11.00 -6.61 8.06
C ILE A 189 -11.87 -6.61 9.32
N GLY A 190 -11.26 -6.59 10.51
CA GLY A 190 -11.98 -6.47 11.78
C GLY A 190 -12.81 -5.18 11.87
N ALA A 191 -12.24 -4.04 11.47
CA ALA A 191 -12.95 -2.77 11.41
C ALA A 191 -14.12 -2.82 10.42
N MET A 192 -13.93 -3.43 9.24
CA MET A 192 -14.98 -3.61 8.24
C MET A 192 -16.11 -4.49 8.76
N PHE A 193 -15.82 -5.63 9.40
CA PHE A 193 -16.84 -6.50 9.99
C PHE A 193 -17.68 -5.80 11.06
N ILE A 194 -17.05 -5.03 11.95
CA ILE A 194 -17.77 -4.28 13.00
C ILE A 194 -18.63 -3.18 12.37
N TRP A 195 -18.09 -2.49 11.36
CA TRP A 195 -18.79 -1.44 10.64
C TRP A 195 -20.03 -1.98 9.90
N THR A 196 -19.89 -3.09 9.18
CA THR A 196 -21.00 -3.73 8.46
C THR A 196 -22.05 -4.29 9.41
N ALA A 197 -21.66 -4.82 10.56
CA ALA A 197 -22.61 -5.23 11.60
C ALA A 197 -23.41 -4.06 12.20
N CYS A 198 -22.87 -2.83 12.16
CA CYS A 198 -23.54 -1.63 12.64
C CYS A 198 -24.40 -0.95 11.57
N ALA A 199 -24.07 -1.12 10.28
CA ALA A 199 -24.82 -0.58 9.16
C ALA A 199 -25.82 -1.64 8.67
N ALA A 200 -27.09 -1.52 9.04
CA ALA A 200 -28.17 -2.46 8.72
C ALA A 200 -28.42 -2.73 7.20
N ASP A 201 -27.64 -2.15 6.28
CA ASP A 201 -27.68 -2.35 4.82
C ASP A 201 -26.26 -2.49 4.22
N ALA A 202 -25.40 -3.27 4.86
CA ALA A 202 -23.98 -3.40 4.51
C ALA A 202 -23.71 -3.96 3.10
N ALA A 203 -24.62 -4.76 2.54
CA ALA A 203 -24.46 -5.37 1.22
C ALA A 203 -24.53 -4.33 0.08
N GLU A 204 -25.41 -3.33 0.18
CA GLU A 204 -25.51 -2.27 -0.83
C GLU A 204 -24.29 -1.32 -0.79
N MET A 205 -23.73 -1.07 0.40
CA MET A 205 -22.57 -0.20 0.56
C MET A 205 -21.26 -0.84 0.09
N ALA A 206 -21.07 -2.14 0.34
CA ALA A 206 -19.91 -2.88 -0.16
C ALA A 206 -19.93 -2.99 -1.69
N ALA A 207 -21.11 -3.22 -2.28
CA ALA A 207 -21.31 -3.20 -3.73
C ALA A 207 -21.06 -1.81 -4.34
N GLY A 208 -21.52 -0.73 -3.69
CA GLY A 208 -21.26 0.64 -4.13
C GLY A 208 -19.79 1.04 -4.08
N PHE A 209 -19.03 0.54 -3.10
CA PHE A 209 -17.59 0.81 -2.96
C PHE A 209 -16.73 0.01 -3.96
N LEU A 210 -17.10 -1.23 -4.27
CA LEU A 210 -16.35 -2.10 -5.18
C LEU A 210 -16.71 -1.88 -6.66
N PHE A 211 -17.96 -1.51 -6.97
CA PHE A 211 -18.47 -1.46 -8.36
C PHE A 211 -18.94 -0.08 -8.82
N GLY A 212 -18.89 0.96 -7.98
CA GLY A 212 -19.31 2.31 -8.35
C GLY A 212 -20.82 2.42 -8.69
N SER A 213 -21.64 1.46 -8.24
CA SER A 213 -23.09 1.53 -8.44
C SER A 213 -23.70 2.54 -7.45
N HIS A 214 -24.15 3.68 -7.99
CA HIS A 214 -24.83 4.72 -7.23
C HIS A 214 -26.27 4.30 -6.89
N THR A 215 -26.46 3.53 -5.81
CA THR A 215 -27.78 3.48 -5.16
C THR A 215 -27.99 4.74 -4.31
N ARG A 216 -29.24 5.22 -4.21
CA ARG A 216 -29.58 6.46 -3.46
C ARG A 216 -29.18 6.42 -1.98
N ALA A 217 -29.06 5.23 -1.38
CA ALA A 217 -28.58 5.03 -0.02
C ALA A 217 -27.05 5.18 0.11
N ALA A 218 -26.27 4.74 -0.88
CA ALA A 218 -24.83 4.94 -0.94
C ALA A 218 -24.47 6.43 -1.11
N ALA A 219 -25.26 7.18 -1.89
CA ALA A 219 -25.06 8.62 -2.13
C ALA A 219 -25.16 9.50 -0.87
N LEU A 220 -25.99 9.11 0.12
CA LEU A 220 -26.15 9.85 1.39
C LEU A 220 -25.11 9.48 2.45
N ARG A 221 -24.46 8.30 2.35
CA ARG A 221 -23.48 7.82 3.35
C ARG A 221 -22.03 7.88 2.89
N LEU A 222 -21.76 8.02 1.58
CA LEU A 222 -20.43 8.31 1.03
C LEU A 222 -19.79 9.58 1.64
N PRO A 223 -20.53 10.71 1.80
CA PRO A 223 -19.97 11.92 2.42
C PRO A 223 -19.61 11.69 3.89
N ALA A 224 -20.37 10.86 4.61
CA ALA A 224 -20.11 10.55 6.01
C ALA A 224 -18.88 9.65 6.18
N PHE A 225 -18.68 8.65 5.30
CA PHE A 225 -17.48 7.81 5.30
C PHE A 225 -16.23 8.57 4.82
N ILE A 226 -16.38 9.42 3.80
CA ILE A 226 -15.31 10.33 3.35
C ILE A 226 -14.98 11.31 4.47
N ALA A 227 -15.96 11.92 5.16
CA ALA A 227 -15.73 12.79 6.31
C ALA A 227 -15.09 12.05 7.51
N PHE A 228 -15.44 10.78 7.72
CA PHE A 228 -14.89 9.94 8.77
C PHE A 228 -13.41 9.57 8.52
N THR A 229 -13.09 9.13 7.31
CA THR A 229 -11.70 8.88 6.90
C THR A 229 -10.90 10.17 6.87
N ALA A 230 -11.47 11.24 6.32
CA ALA A 230 -10.93 12.59 6.32
C ALA A 230 -10.49 13.09 7.69
N PHE A 231 -11.38 12.97 8.67
CA PHE A 231 -11.16 13.41 10.05
C PHE A 231 -10.02 12.61 10.71
N GLY A 232 -10.00 11.28 10.53
CA GLY A 232 -8.91 10.43 11.02
C GLY A 232 -7.55 10.83 10.44
N PHE A 233 -7.49 11.19 9.16
CA PHE A 233 -6.27 11.63 8.50
C PHE A 233 -5.82 13.03 8.87
N ILE A 234 -6.74 13.96 9.16
CA ILE A 234 -6.38 15.30 9.66
C ILE A 234 -5.68 15.17 11.02
N ILE A 235 -6.17 14.28 11.89
CA ILE A 235 -5.55 14.02 13.19
C ILE A 235 -4.16 13.41 13.02
N LEU A 236 -4.01 12.36 12.21
CA LEU A 236 -2.72 11.72 11.95
C LEU A 236 -1.72 12.64 11.24
N GLY A 237 -2.17 13.44 10.28
CA GLY A 237 -1.37 14.44 9.58
C GLY A 237 -0.92 15.57 10.49
N GLY A 238 -1.80 16.05 11.38
CA GLY A 238 -1.46 17.04 12.42
C GLY A 238 -0.37 16.54 13.36
N VAL A 239 -0.50 15.30 13.85
CA VAL A 239 0.51 14.65 14.70
C VAL A 239 1.85 14.49 13.96
N ALA A 240 1.84 14.06 12.70
CA ALA A 240 3.05 13.91 11.89
C ALA A 240 3.78 15.25 11.64
N VAL A 241 3.04 16.34 11.41
CA VAL A 241 3.58 17.69 11.25
C VAL A 241 4.14 18.24 12.58
N GLN A 242 3.48 17.94 13.70
CA GLN A 242 3.93 18.37 15.02
C GLN A 242 5.21 17.65 15.46
N ILE A 243 5.34 16.35 15.17
CA ILE A 243 6.59 15.60 15.37
C ILE A 243 7.75 16.17 14.55
N ARG A 244 7.47 16.70 13.34
CA ARG A 244 8.49 17.38 12.51
C ARG A 244 8.96 18.70 13.15
N ARG A 245 8.07 19.47 13.78
CA ARG A 245 8.45 20.74 14.44
C ARG A 245 9.33 20.53 15.67
N HIS A 246 9.09 19.49 16.46
CA HIS A 246 9.89 19.19 17.66
C HIS A 246 11.28 18.62 17.41
N ARG A 247 11.62 18.19 16.18
CA ARG A 247 12.97 17.71 15.83
C ARG A 247 13.89 18.80 15.24
N HIS A 248 13.38 20.03 15.10
CA HIS A 248 14.09 21.19 14.56
C HIS A 248 14.22 22.35 15.56
N ALA A 249 13.74 22.15 16.79
CA ALA A 249 14.03 22.98 17.96
C ALA A 249 15.03 22.21 18.85
#